data_AF-B0M2C6-F1
#
_entry.id   AF-B0M2C6-F1
#
_cell.length_a   1.000
_cell.length_b   1.000
_cell.length_c   1.000
_cell.angle_alpha   90.00
_cell.angle_beta   90.00
_cell.angle_gamma   90.00
#
_symmetry.space_group_name_H-M   'P 1'
#
loop_
_entity.id
_entity.type
_entity.pdbx_description
1 polymer ?
#
loop_
_entity_poly.entity_id
_entity_poly.type
_entity_poly.pdbx_seq_one_letter_code
_entity_poly.pdbx_strand_id
1 'polypeptide(L)'
;MPVGLQVLSVIIIFQIIQVVSFSEDPCENHYGISEKEASEIMEDWPANLAISKVNRTQKCRVACTLLYYGLLHYSGEIHMDKYFDAGVIDELEVSSTIVRCHYEFRNEKDICEYAFGIFYCFRMDLLLNLESSEGENLNKK
;
A
#
# COMPACT_ATOMS: atom_id res chain seq x y z
N MET A 1 -19.38 -46.97 0.23
CA MET A 1 -19.05 -45.71 -0.47
C MET A 1 -18.64 -44.69 0.59
N PRO A 2 -17.39 -44.20 0.61
CA PRO A 2 -16.83 -43.51 1.77
C PRO A 2 -17.24 -42.04 1.76
N VAL A 3 -18.38 -41.74 2.38
CA VAL A 3 -18.89 -40.36 2.55
C VAL A 3 -17.90 -39.50 3.37
N GLY A 4 -17.06 -40.13 4.21
CA GLY A 4 -16.09 -39.44 5.06
C GLY A 4 -14.96 -38.73 4.32
N LEU A 5 -14.51 -39.22 3.15
CA LEU A 5 -13.40 -38.61 2.41
C LEU A 5 -13.83 -37.31 1.72
N GLN A 6 -15.07 -37.25 1.22
CA GLN A 6 -15.62 -36.06 0.59
C GLN A 6 -15.87 -34.93 1.60
N VAL A 7 -16.33 -35.28 2.81
CA VAL A 7 -16.58 -34.30 3.88
C VAL A 7 -15.25 -33.66 4.35
N LEU A 8 -14.19 -34.47 4.49
CA LEU A 8 -12.85 -33.97 4.86
C LEU A 8 -12.29 -32.99 3.83
N SER A 9 -12.41 -33.28 2.52
CA SER A 9 -11.95 -32.37 1.48
C SER A 9 -12.72 -31.04 1.49
N VAL A 10 -14.04 -31.07 1.72
CA VAL A 10 -14.84 -29.83 1.81
C VAL A 10 -14.45 -29.00 3.03
N ILE A 11 -14.19 -29.63 4.18
CA ILE A 11 -13.73 -28.91 5.39
C ILE A 11 -12.37 -28.27 5.16
N ILE A 12 -11.42 -28.99 4.55
CA ILE A 12 -10.09 -28.44 4.22
C ILE A 12 -10.21 -27.27 3.24
N ILE A 13 -11.03 -27.39 2.19
CA ILE A 13 -11.28 -26.31 1.25
C ILE A 13 -11.93 -25.11 1.95
N PHE A 14 -12.91 -25.34 2.83
CA PHE A 14 -13.59 -24.27 3.57
C PHE A 14 -12.64 -23.54 4.54
N GLN A 15 -11.77 -24.28 5.24
CA GLN A 15 -10.73 -23.72 6.10
C GLN A 15 -9.70 -22.92 5.30
N ILE A 16 -9.26 -23.42 4.13
CA ILE A 16 -8.38 -22.67 3.23
C ILE A 16 -9.05 -21.40 2.71
N ILE A 17 -10.32 -21.47 2.31
CA ILE A 17 -11.08 -20.29 1.86
C ILE A 17 -11.16 -19.25 2.99
N GLN A 18 -11.49 -19.65 4.23
CA GLN A 18 -11.59 -18.73 5.37
C GLN A 18 -10.25 -18.07 5.72
N VAL A 19 -9.13 -18.76 5.54
CA VAL A 19 -7.77 -18.21 5.74
C VAL A 19 -7.37 -17.26 4.60
N VAL A 20 -7.86 -17.49 3.38
CA VAL A 20 -7.57 -16.67 2.19
C VAL A 20 -8.44 -15.40 2.13
N SER A 21 -9.62 -15.38 2.75
CA SER A 21 -10.56 -14.25 2.68
C SER A 21 -10.52 -13.30 3.89
N PHE A 22 -9.50 -13.40 4.75
CA PHE A 22 -9.21 -12.36 5.73
C PHE A 22 -8.46 -11.19 5.06
N SER A 23 -9.09 -10.56 4.05
CA SER A 23 -8.83 -9.14 3.82
C SER A 23 -9.54 -8.41 4.96
N GLU A 24 -8.92 -8.36 6.14
CA GLU A 24 -9.40 -7.47 7.19
C GLU A 24 -9.51 -6.09 6.55
N ASP A 25 -10.70 -5.51 6.62
CA ASP A 25 -10.86 -4.12 6.21
C ASP A 25 -9.83 -3.30 6.99
N PRO A 26 -8.84 -2.69 6.31
CA PRO A 26 -7.82 -1.92 6.99
C PRO A 26 -8.41 -0.68 7.68
N CYS A 27 -9.63 -0.27 7.30
CA CYS A 27 -10.41 0.72 8.01
C CYS A 27 -11.29 0.03 9.08
N GLU A 28 -10.85 0.06 10.35
CA GLU A 28 -11.46 -0.64 11.50
C GLU A 28 -12.99 -0.46 11.65
N ASN A 29 -13.59 0.55 11.03
CA ASN A 29 -14.97 0.96 11.23
C ASN A 29 -15.82 1.06 9.95
N HIS A 30 -15.35 0.66 8.75
CA HIS A 30 -16.03 0.84 7.44
C HIS A 30 -16.43 2.29 7.07
N TYR A 31 -16.43 3.22 8.03
CA TYR A 31 -16.67 4.65 7.85
C TYR A 31 -15.43 5.38 7.29
N GLY A 32 -14.32 4.66 7.13
CA GLY A 32 -13.07 5.19 6.62
C GLY A 32 -12.31 6.01 7.66
N ILE A 33 -11.40 6.84 7.15
CA ILE A 33 -10.55 7.74 7.93
C ILE A 33 -11.04 9.19 7.79
N SER A 34 -10.82 10.03 8.80
CA SER A 34 -11.10 11.46 8.66
C SER A 34 -10.06 12.13 7.74
N GLU A 35 -10.46 13.17 6.99
CA GLU A 35 -9.52 13.94 6.15
C GLU A 35 -8.32 14.45 6.94
N LYS A 36 -8.54 14.89 8.18
CA LYS A 36 -7.48 15.32 9.10
C LYS A 36 -6.49 14.19 9.38
N GLU A 37 -6.98 13.01 9.75
CA GLU A 37 -6.12 11.87 10.07
C GLU A 37 -5.40 11.34 8.82
N ALA A 38 -6.04 11.42 7.66
CA ALA A 38 -5.44 11.10 6.38
C ALA A 38 -4.30 12.08 6.02
N SER A 39 -4.50 13.38 6.25
CA SER A 39 -3.49 14.42 6.07
C SER A 39 -2.29 14.19 7.00
N GLU A 40 -2.52 13.92 8.29
CA GLU A 40 -1.45 13.66 9.25
C GLU A 40 -0.57 12.46 8.83
N ILE A 41 -1.17 11.41 8.26
CA ILE A 41 -0.43 10.25 7.73
C ILE A 41 0.41 10.61 6.50
N MET A 42 -0.10 11.47 5.62
CA MET A 42 0.62 11.84 4.38
C MET A 42 1.67 12.94 4.60
N GLU A 43 1.37 13.93 5.43
CA GLU A 43 2.21 15.12 5.59
C GLU A 43 3.34 14.89 6.60
N ASP A 44 3.04 14.27 7.75
CA ASP A 44 4.00 14.08 8.85
C ASP A 44 4.83 12.79 8.74
N TRP A 45 5.01 12.25 7.53
CA TRP A 45 5.75 11.01 7.34
C TRP A 45 7.24 11.16 7.70
N PRO A 46 7.77 10.35 8.64
CA PRO A 46 9.15 10.47 9.07
C PRO A 46 10.13 9.97 7.99
N ALA A 47 11.12 10.80 7.66
CA ALA A 47 12.15 10.48 6.67
C ALA A 47 13.02 9.25 7.05
N ASN A 48 13.15 8.95 8.34
CA ASN A 48 13.97 7.87 8.88
C ASN A 48 13.14 6.84 9.66
N LEU A 49 11.99 6.45 9.10
CA LEU A 49 11.13 5.44 9.70
C LEU A 49 11.81 4.07 9.76
N ALA A 50 11.99 3.53 10.97
CA ALA A 50 12.40 2.15 11.15
C ALA A 50 11.22 1.21 10.86
N ILE A 51 11.08 0.76 9.60
CA ILE A 51 9.97 -0.09 9.11
C ILE A 51 9.67 -1.27 10.04
N SER A 52 10.71 -1.93 10.56
CA SER A 52 10.60 -3.08 11.45
C SER A 52 9.98 -2.77 12.82
N LYS A 53 9.87 -1.48 13.19
CA LYS A 53 9.26 -1.00 14.43
C LYS A 53 7.84 -0.48 14.23
N VAL A 54 7.39 -0.31 12.99
CA VAL A 54 6.03 0.13 12.69
C VAL A 54 5.09 -1.05 12.95
N ASN A 55 4.15 -0.84 13.87
CA ASN A 55 3.19 -1.89 14.19
C ASN A 55 2.15 -2.04 13.06
N ARG A 56 1.53 -3.21 12.99
CA ARG A 56 0.55 -3.52 11.95
C ARG A 56 -0.62 -2.53 11.92
N THR A 57 -1.12 -2.09 13.08
CA THR A 57 -2.22 -1.10 13.17
C THR A 57 -1.88 0.19 12.43
N GLN A 58 -0.67 0.72 12.59
CA GLN A 58 -0.21 1.91 11.86
C GLN A 58 -0.13 1.65 10.36
N LYS A 59 0.33 0.47 9.95
CA LYS A 59 0.35 0.09 8.52
C LYS A 59 -1.07 0.00 7.94
N CYS A 60 -2.03 -0.52 8.70
CA CYS A 60 -3.43 -0.57 8.29
C CYS A 60 -4.03 0.82 8.16
N ARG A 61 -3.65 1.79 9.00
CA ARG A 61 -4.07 3.19 8.81
C ARG A 61 -3.60 3.77 7.48
N VAL A 62 -2.37 3.47 7.06
CA VAL A 62 -1.88 3.87 5.73
C VAL A 62 -2.71 3.22 4.63
N ALA A 63 -2.96 1.92 4.72
CA ALA A 63 -3.81 1.22 3.77
C ALA A 63 -5.22 1.82 3.67
N CYS A 64 -5.82 2.12 4.82
CA CYS A 64 -7.12 2.78 4.91
C CYS A 64 -7.12 4.17 4.25
N THR A 65 -6.07 4.96 4.47
CA THR A 65 -5.88 6.26 3.80
C THR A 65 -5.79 6.10 2.29
N LEU A 66 -5.02 5.15 1.77
CA LEU A 66 -4.92 4.91 0.33
C LEU A 66 -6.24 4.45 -0.28
N LEU A 67 -7.02 3.61 0.43
CA LEU A 67 -8.36 3.21 0.02
C LEU A 67 -9.33 4.39 0.01
N TYR A 68 -9.28 5.27 1.03
CA TYR A 68 -10.13 6.45 1.13
C TYR A 68 -9.95 7.40 -0.06
N TYR A 69 -8.69 7.61 -0.48
CA TYR A 69 -8.37 8.41 -1.66
C TYR A 69 -8.55 7.64 -2.97
N GLY A 70 -8.90 6.35 -2.93
CA GLY A 70 -9.05 5.51 -4.10
C GLY A 70 -7.73 5.25 -4.83
N LEU A 71 -6.60 5.41 -4.15
CA LEU A 71 -5.25 5.09 -4.65
C LEU A 71 -4.97 3.59 -4.62
N LEU A 72 -5.68 2.87 -3.75
CA LEU A 72 -5.58 1.43 -3.57
C LEU A 72 -6.99 0.83 -3.60
N HIS A 73 -7.15 -0.32 -4.22
CA HIS A 73 -8.36 -1.15 -4.15
C HIS A 73 -8.14 -2.33 -3.20
N TYR A 74 -9.23 -2.91 -2.67
CA TYR A 74 -9.15 -4.10 -1.80
C TYR A 74 -8.50 -5.32 -2.46
N SER A 75 -8.44 -5.37 -3.79
CA SER A 75 -7.70 -6.40 -4.54
C SER A 75 -6.18 -6.20 -4.53
N GLY A 76 -5.67 -5.10 -3.98
CA GLY A 76 -4.27 -4.69 -4.06
C GLY A 76 -3.92 -3.91 -5.33
N GLU A 77 -4.89 -3.65 -6.20
CA GLU A 77 -4.70 -2.81 -7.39
C GLU A 77 -4.49 -1.35 -7.00
N ILE A 78 -3.52 -0.69 -7.65
CA ILE A 78 -3.21 0.73 -7.44
C ILE A 78 -3.86 1.53 -8.56
N HIS A 79 -4.55 2.62 -8.21
CA HIS A 79 -5.23 3.50 -9.17
C HIS A 79 -4.75 4.94 -8.98
N MET A 80 -3.98 5.46 -9.94
CA MET A 80 -3.50 6.85 -9.94
C MET A 80 -3.90 7.63 -11.20
N ASP A 81 -4.66 7.02 -12.10
CA ASP A 81 -5.19 7.60 -13.33
C ASP A 81 -5.84 8.97 -13.09
N LYS A 82 -6.72 9.06 -12.07
CA LYS A 82 -7.39 10.31 -11.71
C LYS A 82 -6.44 11.42 -11.27
N TYR A 83 -5.30 11.05 -10.66
CA TYR A 83 -4.30 12.00 -10.18
C TYR A 83 -3.37 12.47 -11.29
N PHE A 84 -3.09 11.58 -12.25
CA PHE A 84 -2.37 11.92 -13.49
C PHE A 84 -3.21 12.84 -14.37
N ASP A 85 -4.48 12.50 -14.62
CA ASP A 85 -5.41 13.31 -15.42
C ASP A 85 -5.65 14.70 -14.82
N ALA A 86 -5.64 14.79 -13.49
CA ALA A 86 -5.77 16.07 -12.78
C ALA A 86 -4.47 16.89 -12.77
N GLY A 87 -3.35 16.35 -13.25
CA GLY A 87 -2.04 17.00 -13.24
C GLY A 87 -1.45 17.20 -11.84
N VAL A 88 -1.93 16.44 -10.86
CA VAL A 88 -1.43 16.48 -9.47
C VAL A 88 -0.09 15.77 -9.36
N ILE A 89 0.10 14.70 -10.14
CA ILE A 89 1.32 13.89 -10.21
C ILE A 89 1.71 13.74 -11.67
N ASP A 90 3.00 13.93 -12.00
CA ASP A 90 3.52 13.64 -13.34
C ASP A 90 3.74 12.13 -13.50
N GLU A 91 2.89 11.49 -14.31
CA GLU A 91 2.96 10.05 -14.59
C GLU A 91 4.36 9.61 -15.06
N LEU A 92 5.04 10.40 -15.88
CA LEU A 92 6.35 10.02 -16.44
C LEU A 92 7.43 10.01 -15.35
N GLU A 93 7.29 10.87 -14.35
CA GLU A 93 8.23 10.96 -13.22
C GLU A 93 8.08 9.76 -12.28
N VAL A 94 6.85 9.26 -12.10
CA VAL A 94 6.55 8.27 -11.05
C VAL A 94 6.37 6.84 -11.54
N SER A 95 6.05 6.63 -12.82
CA SER A 95 5.64 5.32 -13.35
C SER A 95 6.65 4.21 -13.09
N SER A 96 7.94 4.46 -13.31
CA SER A 96 8.99 3.46 -13.11
C SER A 96 9.10 3.03 -11.65
N THR A 97 9.03 4.00 -10.73
CA THR A 97 9.02 3.79 -9.27
C THR A 97 7.82 2.95 -8.85
N ILE A 98 6.62 3.29 -9.34
CA ILE A 98 5.38 2.58 -8.99
C ILE A 98 5.47 1.11 -9.41
N VAL A 99 5.89 0.85 -10.65
CA VAL A 99 6.07 -0.53 -11.17
C VAL A 99 7.08 -1.30 -10.32
N ARG A 100 8.21 -0.68 -9.97
CA ARG A 100 9.24 -1.30 -9.14
C ARG A 100 8.72 -1.65 -7.75
N CYS A 101 8.08 -0.71 -7.07
CA CYS A 101 7.54 -0.90 -5.73
C CYS A 101 6.42 -1.95 -5.72
N HIS A 102 5.51 -1.91 -6.68
CA HIS A 102 4.49 -2.94 -6.83
C HIS A 102 5.11 -4.32 -7.03
N TYR A 103 6.14 -4.44 -7.88
CA TYR A 103 6.84 -5.71 -8.10
C TYR A 103 7.51 -6.23 -6.83
N GLU A 104 8.10 -5.36 -6.00
CA GLU A 104 8.76 -5.72 -4.74
C GLU A 104 7.78 -6.38 -3.75
N PHE A 105 6.56 -5.85 -3.65
CA PHE A 105 5.55 -6.32 -2.70
C PHE A 105 4.48 -7.27 -3.30
N ARG A 106 4.61 -7.68 -4.58
CA ARG A 106 3.59 -8.48 -5.31
C ARG A 106 3.15 -9.80 -4.66
N ASN A 107 3.95 -10.34 -3.74
CA ASN A 107 3.66 -11.59 -3.04
C ASN A 107 3.13 -11.39 -1.61
N GLU A 108 3.08 -10.14 -1.14
CA GLU A 108 2.51 -9.80 0.16
C GLU A 108 0.99 -9.97 0.08
N LYS A 109 0.42 -10.64 1.09
CA LYS A 109 -1.01 -10.97 1.15
C LYS A 109 -1.74 -10.13 2.18
N ASP A 110 -1.02 -9.62 3.18
CA ASP A 110 -1.59 -8.70 4.14
C ASP A 110 -1.70 -7.31 3.47
N ILE A 111 -2.94 -6.85 3.28
CA ILE A 111 -3.20 -5.58 2.60
C ILE A 111 -2.57 -4.38 3.33
N CYS A 112 -2.44 -4.44 4.65
CA CYS A 112 -1.79 -3.40 5.43
C CYS A 112 -0.28 -3.37 5.19
N GLU A 113 0.37 -4.54 5.19
CA GLU A 113 1.79 -4.68 4.88
C GLU A 113 2.09 -4.28 3.43
N TYR A 114 1.26 -4.73 2.49
CA TYR A 114 1.38 -4.42 1.06
C TYR A 114 1.28 -2.91 0.81
N ALA A 115 0.21 -2.28 1.29
CA ALA A 115 -0.05 -0.85 1.11
C ALA A 115 1.05 0.01 1.74
N PHE A 116 1.43 -0.31 2.98
CA PHE A 116 2.51 0.38 3.67
C PHE A 116 3.84 0.23 2.92
N GLY A 117 4.16 -0.98 2.47
CA GLY A 117 5.40 -1.29 1.75
C GLY A 117 5.53 -0.49 0.46
N ILE A 118 4.49 -0.48 -0.36
CA ILE A 118 4.47 0.30 -1.60
C ILE A 118 4.57 1.80 -1.32
N PHE A 119 3.77 2.32 -0.39
CA PHE A 119 3.80 3.74 -0.03
C PHE A 119 5.17 4.17 0.45
N TYR A 120 5.78 3.38 1.34
CA TYR A 120 7.13 3.63 1.83
C TYR A 120 8.17 3.58 0.71
N CYS A 121 8.14 2.53 -0.12
CA CYS A 121 9.05 2.38 -1.26
C CYS A 121 8.96 3.57 -2.21
N PHE A 122 7.74 4.01 -2.54
CA PHE A 122 7.50 5.17 -3.38
C PHE A 122 8.09 6.45 -2.78
N ARG A 123 7.84 6.68 -1.49
CA ARG A 123 8.31 7.88 -0.79
C ARG A 123 9.84 7.93 -0.69
N MET A 124 10.50 6.81 -0.46
CA MET A 124 11.96 6.76 -0.40
C MET A 124 12.60 7.06 -1.76
N ASP A 125 12.06 6.54 -2.85
CA ASP A 125 12.56 6.86 -4.19
C ASP A 125 12.36 8.34 -4.53
N LEU A 126 11.21 8.92 -4.18
CA LEU A 126 10.98 10.35 -4.38
C LEU A 126 12.00 11.20 -3.61
N LEU A 127 12.26 10.87 -2.34
CA LEU A 127 13.27 11.55 -1.53
C LEU A 127 14.68 11.44 -2.14
N LEU A 128 15.08 10.25 -2.56
CA LEU A 128 16.39 10.03 -3.19
C LEU A 128 16.53 10.77 -4.53
N ASN A 129 15.46 10.83 -5.33
CA ASN A 129 15.46 11.57 -6.59
C ASN A 129 15.56 13.08 -6.36
N LEU A 130 14.85 13.62 -5.36
CA LEU A 130 14.94 15.02 -4.94
C LEU A 130 16.36 15.38 -4.47
N GLU A 131 16.97 14.57 -3.60
CA GLU A 131 18.36 14.77 -3.15
C GLU A 131 19.35 14.74 -4.33
N SER A 132 19.14 13.86 -5.32
CA SER A 132 19.98 13.81 -6.52
C SER A 132 19.85 15.08 -7.39
N SER A 133 18.64 15.62 -7.51
CA SER A 133 18.35 16.82 -8.29
C SER A 133 18.89 18.11 -7.65
N GLU A 134 18.97 18.17 -6.32
CA GLU A 134 19.62 19.26 -5.58
C GLU A 134 21.14 19.21 -5.74
N GLY A 135 21.73 18.01 -5.74
CA GLY A 135 23.16 17.79 -5.99
C GLY A 135 23.61 18.16 -7.41
N GLU A 136 22.75 17.98 -8.42
CA GLU A 136 23.04 18.37 -9.80
C GLU A 136 22.98 19.88 -10.04
N ASN A 137 22.11 20.61 -9.32
CA ASN A 137 22.02 22.07 -9.42
C ASN A 137 23.18 22.78 -8.72
N LEU A 138 23.78 22.18 -7.69
CA LEU A 138 24.99 22.70 -7.02
C LEU A 138 26.28 22.51 -7.83
N ASN A 139 26.34 21.51 -8.71
CA ASN A 139 27.49 21.26 -9.59
C ASN A 139 27.43 22.03 -10.93
N LYS A 140 26.36 22.80 -11.19
CA LYS A 140 26.19 23.64 -12.39
C LYS A 140 26.38 25.14 -12.14
N LYS A 141 26.81 25.55 -10.94
CA LYS A 141 27.12 26.95 -10.59
C LYS A 141 28.61 27.14 -10.33
#